data_AF-A4EL22-F1
#
_entry.id   AF-A4EL22-F1
#
_cell.length_a   1.000
_cell.length_b   1.000
_cell.length_c   1.000
_cell.angle_alpha   90.00
_cell.angle_beta   90.00
_cell.angle_gamma   90.00
#
_symmetry.space_group_name_H-M   'P 1'
#
loop_
_entity.id
_entity.type
_entity.pdbx_description
1 polymer ?
#
loop_
_entity_poly.entity_id
_entity_poly.type
_entity_poly.pdbx_seq_one_letter_code
_entity_poly.pdbx_strand_id
1 'polypeptide(L)'
;MAVEVSGQRILSGGHAMILRYFTLIVIFYHLYTVQFGQPQVLIFRSIHVGMYTALVYLAYGLSARRNADRIPWYDFVLAGIALAPAFYVYFDYDRISLRYPYVSA
;
A
#
# COMPACT_ATOMS: atom_id res chain seq x y z
N MET A 1 24.06 11.38 9.22
CA MET A 1 23.76 11.58 7.78
C MET A 1 22.32 11.18 7.57
N ALA A 2 21.40 12.14 7.40
CA ALA A 2 20.04 11.83 6.97
C ALA A 2 20.10 11.62 5.47
N VAL A 3 19.81 10.40 5.01
CA VAL A 3 19.61 10.15 3.57
C VAL A 3 18.33 10.88 3.20
N GLU A 4 18.45 12.08 2.64
CA GLU A 4 17.33 12.77 2.01
C GLU A 4 16.97 12.02 0.74
N VAL A 5 15.88 11.26 0.81
CA VAL A 5 15.27 10.65 -0.36
C VAL A 5 14.61 11.80 -1.15
N SER A 6 15.24 12.17 -2.26
CA SER A 6 14.80 13.26 -3.16
C SER A 6 13.31 13.16 -3.47
N GLY A 7 12.53 14.16 -3.02
CA GLY A 7 11.09 14.27 -3.27
C GLY A 7 10.17 13.82 -2.14
N GLN A 8 10.67 13.19 -1.08
CA GLN A 8 9.85 12.80 0.09
C GLN A 8 9.52 14.00 0.99
N ARG A 9 8.34 13.97 1.61
CA ARG A 9 7.96 14.97 2.61
C ARG A 9 8.80 14.81 3.88
N ILE A 10 9.35 15.92 4.37
CA ILE A 10 10.07 15.96 5.66
C ILE A 10 9.05 16.07 6.78
N LEU A 11 8.42 14.93 7.09
CA LEU A 11 7.39 14.83 8.13
C LEU A 11 8.04 14.95 9.52
N SER A 12 7.60 15.92 10.32
CA SER A 12 7.99 16.06 11.73
C SER A 12 6.83 15.67 12.66
N GLY A 13 7.14 15.05 13.81
CA GLY A 13 6.15 14.71 14.84
C GLY A 13 5.26 13.48 14.55
N GLY A 14 3.98 13.55 14.93
CA GLY A 14 3.06 12.39 14.94
C GLY A 14 2.74 11.79 13.57
N HIS A 15 2.78 12.59 12.50
CA HIS A 15 2.54 12.10 11.14
C HIS A 15 3.69 11.21 10.64
N ALA A 16 4.93 11.50 11.06
CA ALA A 16 6.07 10.64 10.78
C ALA A 16 5.94 9.28 11.48
N MET A 17 5.33 9.25 12.66
CA MET A 17 5.08 8.02 13.41
C MET A 17 4.05 7.13 12.69
N ILE A 18 2.99 7.72 12.11
CA ILE A 18 2.01 6.99 11.27
C ILE A 18 2.70 6.36 10.07
N LEU A 19 3.50 7.13 9.32
CA LEU A 19 4.23 6.62 8.16
C LEU A 19 5.18 5.48 8.56
N ARG A 20 5.90 5.63 9.68
CA ARG A 20 6.79 4.59 10.23
C ARG A 20 6.04 3.30 10.56
N TYR A 21 4.93 3.38 11.30
CA TYR A 21 4.14 2.19 11.63
C TYR A 21 3.57 1.52 10.38
N PHE A 22 3.08 2.31 9.43
CA PHE A 22 2.57 1.76 8.17
C PHE A 22 3.69 1.03 7.41
N THR A 23 4.88 1.62 7.33
CA THR A 23 6.05 0.99 6.70
C THR A 23 6.45 -0.30 7.40
N LEU A 24 6.41 -0.33 8.74
CA LEU A 24 6.65 -1.54 9.52
C LEU A 24 5.63 -2.64 9.19
N ILE A 25 4.34 -2.31 9.07
CA ILE A 25 3.30 -3.27 8.67
C ILE A 25 3.61 -3.86 7.29
N VAL A 26 4.03 -3.04 6.32
CA VAL A 26 4.41 -3.52 4.99
C VAL A 26 5.60 -4.49 5.08
N ILE A 27 6.63 -4.15 5.85
CA ILE A 27 7.81 -5.02 6.03
C ILE A 27 7.41 -6.35 6.68
N PHE A 28 6.64 -6.30 7.77
CA PHE A 28 6.19 -7.51 8.46
C PHE A 28 5.32 -8.40 7.58
N TYR A 29 4.42 -7.82 6.78
CA TYR A 29 3.63 -8.58 5.81
C TYR A 29 4.54 -9.35 4.84
N HIS A 30 5.57 -8.70 4.29
CA HIS A 30 6.51 -9.36 3.38
C HIS A 30 7.31 -10.47 4.08
N LEU A 31 7.88 -10.19 5.25
CA LEU A 31 8.62 -11.18 6.02
C LEU A 31 7.75 -12.40 6.39
N TYR A 32 6.50 -12.15 6.78
CA TYR A 32 5.52 -13.20 7.07
C TYR A 32 5.25 -14.06 5.83
N THR A 33 4.93 -13.44 4.69
CA THR A 33 4.62 -14.19 3.45
C THR A 33 5.81 -14.95 2.88
N VAL A 34 7.04 -14.49 3.10
CA VAL A 34 8.25 -15.22 2.72
C VAL A 34 8.47 -16.44 3.63
N GLN A 35 8.24 -16.30 4.94
CA GLN A 35 8.51 -17.36 5.92
C GLN A 35 7.43 -18.45 5.97
N PHE A 36 6.15 -18.08 5.85
CA PHE A 36 5.02 -19.00 6.03
C PHE A 36 4.42 -19.50 4.70
N GLY A 37 4.95 -19.04 3.58
CA GLY A 37 4.42 -19.33 2.25
C GLY A 37 3.43 -18.28 1.78
N GLN A 38 3.40 -18.10 0.46
CA GLN A 38 2.61 -17.05 -0.18
C GLN A 38 1.15 -17.52 -0.30
N PRO A 39 0.16 -16.66 0.03
CA PRO A 39 -1.22 -16.92 -0.34
C PRO A 39 -1.36 -16.91 -1.87
N GLN A 40 -2.56 -17.20 -2.37
CA GLN A 40 -2.84 -17.21 -3.80
C GLN A 40 -2.29 -15.98 -4.51
N VAL A 41 -1.65 -16.21 -5.66
CA VAL A 41 -0.80 -15.23 -6.37
C VAL A 41 -1.53 -13.90 -6.63
N LEU A 42 -2.82 -13.95 -6.97
CA LEU A 42 -3.66 -12.78 -7.21
C LEU A 42 -3.92 -11.95 -5.94
N ILE A 43 -4.16 -12.60 -4.81
CA ILE A 43 -4.35 -11.94 -3.52
C ILE A 43 -3.04 -11.30 -3.08
N PHE A 44 -1.93 -12.05 -3.14
CA PHE A 44 -0.63 -11.55 -2.70
C PHE A 44 -0.21 -10.29 -3.48
N ARG A 45 -0.33 -10.31 -4.82
CA ARG A 45 0.06 -9.20 -5.69
C ARG A 45 -0.85 -7.99 -5.54
N SER A 46 -2.15 -8.18 -5.40
CA SER A 46 -3.10 -7.07 -5.24
C SER A 46 -2.89 -6.33 -3.92
N ILE A 47 -2.70 -7.07 -2.82
CA ILE A 47 -2.36 -6.48 -1.51
C ILE A 47 -0.99 -5.79 -1.56
N HIS A 48 0.01 -6.40 -2.20
CA HIS A 48 1.33 -5.80 -2.40
C HIS A 48 1.21 -4.42 -3.05
N VAL A 49 0.58 -4.32 -4.22
CA VAL A 49 0.42 -3.05 -4.94
C VAL A 49 -0.38 -2.05 -4.10
N GLY A 50 -1.49 -2.47 -3.48
CA GLY A 50 -2.30 -1.60 -2.64
C GLY A 50 -1.53 -0.97 -1.48
N MET A 51 -0.69 -1.75 -0.80
CA MET A 51 0.16 -1.25 0.30
C MET A 51 1.17 -0.20 -0.20
N TYR A 52 1.85 -0.45 -1.32
CA TYR A 52 2.84 0.50 -1.84
C TYR A 52 2.18 1.77 -2.40
N THR A 53 1.02 1.67 -3.05
CA THR A 53 0.28 2.83 -3.51
C THR A 53 -0.19 3.69 -2.34
N ALA A 54 -0.70 3.08 -1.27
CA ALA A 54 -1.04 3.79 -0.03
C ALA A 54 0.20 4.45 0.61
N LEU A 55 1.35 3.75 0.62
CA LEU A 55 2.62 4.29 1.13
C LEU A 55 3.09 5.51 0.32
N VAL A 56 2.95 5.47 -1.01
CA VAL A 56 3.32 6.60 -1.89
C VAL A 56 2.48 7.83 -1.59
N TYR A 57 1.17 7.68 -1.42
CA TYR A 57 0.30 8.81 -1.05
C TYR A 57 0.65 9.40 0.33
N LEU A 58 1.07 8.57 1.28
CA LEU A 58 1.50 9.05 2.60
C LEU A 58 2.90 9.68 2.60
N ALA A 59 3.84 9.14 1.81
CA ALA A 59 5.24 9.57 1.81
C ALA A 59 5.53 10.77 0.88
N TYR A 60 4.94 10.78 -0.31
CA TYR A 60 5.15 11.83 -1.32
C TYR A 60 3.98 12.80 -1.41
N GLY A 61 2.75 12.32 -1.17
CA GLY A 61 1.53 13.11 -1.29
C GLY A 61 1.15 13.44 -2.74
N LEU A 62 -0.08 13.91 -2.95
CA LEU A 62 -0.61 14.18 -4.30
C LEU A 62 0.15 15.28 -5.07
N SER A 63 0.83 16.19 -4.39
CA SER A 63 1.49 17.34 -5.01
C SER A 63 2.89 17.55 -4.44
N ALA A 64 3.89 17.51 -5.32
CA ALA A 64 5.29 17.82 -5.03
C ALA A 64 5.53 19.25 -4.49
N ARG A 65 4.50 20.11 -4.51
CA ARG A 65 4.61 21.55 -4.23
C ARG A 65 4.00 21.98 -2.90
N ARG A 66 3.39 21.08 -2.10
CA ARG A 66 2.53 21.48 -0.96
C ARG A 66 2.98 20.85 0.36
N ASN A 67 3.50 21.72 1.23
CA ASN A 67 3.76 21.60 2.68
C ASN A 67 4.38 20.29 3.17
N ALA A 68 5.68 20.36 3.45
CA ALA A 68 6.51 19.26 3.94
C ALA A 68 6.14 18.74 5.34
N ASP A 69 5.35 19.48 6.13
CA ASP A 69 5.29 19.27 7.58
C ASP A 69 4.04 18.50 8.09
N ARG A 70 2.99 18.32 7.27
CA ARG A 70 1.75 17.62 7.68
C ARG A 70 1.12 16.85 6.52
N ILE A 71 0.50 15.70 6.83
CA ILE A 71 -0.28 14.91 5.87
C ILE A 71 -1.69 15.53 5.77
N PRO A 72 -2.10 16.08 4.61
CA PRO A 72 -3.47 16.51 4.37
C PRO A 72 -4.44 15.34 4.51
N TRP A 73 -5.65 15.60 5.02
CA TRP A 73 -6.69 14.56 5.17
C TRP A 73 -7.03 13.85 3.85
N TYR A 74 -6.91 14.54 2.71
CA TYR A 74 -7.13 13.97 1.38
C TYR A 74 -6.16 12.82 1.07
N ASP A 75 -4.91 12.88 1.53
CA ASP A 75 -3.91 11.84 1.27
C ASP A 75 -4.26 10.55 2.04
N PHE A 76 -4.91 10.66 3.21
CA PHE A 76 -5.46 9.50 3.92
C PHE A 76 -6.64 8.87 3.18
N VAL A 77 -7.52 9.70 2.61
CA VAL A 77 -8.64 9.21 1.79
C VAL A 77 -8.13 8.52 0.52
N LEU A 78 -7.16 9.12 -0.17
CA LEU A 78 -6.50 8.53 -1.33
C LEU A 78 -5.78 7.23 -1.00
N ALA A 79 -5.09 7.16 0.15
CA ALA A 79 -4.47 5.93 0.62
C ALA A 79 -5.53 4.84 0.92
N GLY A 80 -6.67 5.20 1.50
CA GLY A 80 -7.79 4.28 1.71
C GLY A 80 -8.40 3.78 0.40
N ILE A 81 -8.62 4.68 -0.56
CA ILE A 81 -9.11 4.33 -1.91
C ILE A 81 -8.12 3.43 -2.63
N ALA A 82 -6.81 3.64 -2.45
CA ALA A 82 -5.77 2.81 -3.05
C ALA A 82 -5.81 1.35 -2.57
N LEU A 83 -6.37 1.09 -1.39
CA LEU A 83 -6.58 -0.27 -0.87
C LEU A 83 -7.89 -0.90 -1.36
N ALA A 84 -8.85 -0.12 -1.85
CA ALA A 84 -10.15 -0.64 -2.30
C ALA A 84 -10.05 -1.72 -3.39
N PRO A 85 -9.19 -1.60 -4.42
CA PRO A 85 -8.99 -2.68 -5.40
C PRO A 85 -8.42 -3.95 -4.78
N ALA A 86 -7.53 -3.84 -3.80
CA ALA A 86 -6.98 -5.00 -3.10
C ALA A 86 -8.05 -5.73 -2.28
N PHE A 87 -8.92 -4.99 -1.59
CA PHE A 87 -10.06 -5.56 -0.89
C PHE A 87 -11.06 -6.21 -1.84
N TYR A 88 -11.34 -5.60 -2.99
CA TYR A 88 -12.19 -6.19 -4.02
C TYR A 88 -11.66 -7.53 -4.49
N VAL A 89 -10.35 -7.62 -4.80
CA VAL A 89 -9.73 -8.90 -5.21
C VAL A 89 -9.74 -9.93 -4.10
N TYR A 90 -9.64 -9.51 -2.83
CA TYR A 90 -9.72 -10.41 -1.69
C TYR A 90 -11.13 -11.01 -1.50
N PHE A 91 -12.18 -10.20 -1.60
CA PHE A 91 -13.57 -10.67 -1.41
C PHE A 91 -14.14 -11.41 -2.63
N ASP A 92 -13.88 -10.92 -3.84
CA ASP A 92 -14.34 -11.54 -5.10
C ASP A 92 -13.34 -12.56 -5.65
N TYR A 93 -12.40 -13.04 -4.81
CA TYR A 93 -11.32 -13.93 -5.25
C TYR A 93 -11.84 -15.15 -6.03
N ASP A 94 -12.84 -15.85 -5.49
CA ASP A 94 -13.39 -17.06 -6.11
C ASP A 94 -13.94 -16.76 -7.50
N ARG A 95 -14.64 -15.64 -7.64
CA ARG A 95 -15.25 -15.22 -8.91
C ARG A 95 -14.20 -14.80 -9.93
N ILE A 96 -13.08 -14.22 -9.50
CA ILE A 96 -11.96 -13.84 -10.38
C ILE A 96 -11.14 -15.09 -10.77
N SER A 97 -10.89 -15.99 -9.82
CA SER A 97 -10.11 -17.22 -10.01
C SER A 97 -10.86 -18.23 -10.89
N LEU A 98 -12.18 -18.37 -10.73
CA LEU A 98 -12.99 -19.30 -11.52
C LEU A 98 -13.31 -18.79 -12.92
N ARG A 99 -13.09 -17.50 -13.19
CA ARG A 99 -13.28 -16.88 -14.51
C ARG A 99 -12.03 -16.98 -15.40
N TYR A 100 -10.96 -17.65 -14.95
CA TYR A 100 -9.84 -17.98 -15.84
C TYR A 100 -10.35 -18.82 -17.03
N PRO A 101 -9.99 -18.47 -18.27
CA PRO A 101 -10.54 -19.01 -19.52
C PRO A 101 -10.03 -20.41 -19.87
N TYR A 102 -9.91 -21.33 -18.91
CA TYR A 102 -9.44 -22.70 -19.11
C TYR A 102 -10.49 -23.77 -18.84
N VAL A 103 -11.75 -23.39 -18.64
CA VAL A 103 -12.89 -24.30 -18.77
C VAL A 103 -13.71 -23.85 -19.98
N SER A 104 -13.21 -24.19 -21.16
CA SER A 104 -14.10 -24.62 -22.24
C SER A 104 -14.47 -26.08 -21.95
N ALA A 105 -15.77 -26.34 -21.87
CA ALA A 105 -16.37 -27.67 -21.73
C ALA A 105 -15.87 -28.66 -22.78
#